data_AF-A0AAD8L4S3-F1
#
_entry.id   AF-A0AAD8L4S3-F1
#
_cell.length_a   1.000
_cell.length_b   1.000
_cell.length_c   1.000
_cell.angle_alpha   90.00
_cell.angle_beta   90.00
_cell.angle_gamma   90.00
#
_symmetry.space_group_name_H-M   'P 1'
#
loop_
_entity.id
_entity.type
_entity.pdbx_description
1 polymer ?
#
loop_
_entity_poly.entity_id
_entity_poly.type
_entity_poly.pdbx_seq_one_letter_code
_entity_poly.pdbx_strand_id
1 'polypeptide(L)'
;MLLGFPRNHTRGGGISRTDIYKSLSNSFQVDTVAYHFSVLKDMFPDGINVLSLLSGIGGAEVALHRLKIPLKNVVSVEISEANRDIVRSWWEQTKQKRNLIHLSDVETVTPLRNILALLVVLISLLVEAHAIILRAVTG
;
A
#
# COMPACT_ATOMS: atom_id res chain seq x y z
N MET A 1 -12.75 9.37 -8.02
CA MET A 1 -11.40 9.79 -7.61
C MET A 1 -10.41 8.95 -8.41
N LEU A 2 -9.38 9.56 -9.03
CA LEU A 2 -8.57 8.92 -10.10
C LEU A 2 -7.84 7.64 -9.66
N LEU A 3 -7.32 7.63 -8.43
CA LEU A 3 -6.54 6.50 -7.90
C LEU A 3 -7.38 5.45 -7.16
N GLY A 4 -8.71 5.60 -7.10
CA GLY A 4 -9.60 4.60 -6.48
C GLY A 4 -9.60 4.52 -4.95
N PHE A 5 -8.92 5.44 -4.25
CA PHE A 5 -9.00 5.58 -2.79
C PHE A 5 -10.33 6.21 -2.32
N PRO A 6 -10.72 5.98 -1.04
CA PRO A 6 -11.82 6.68 -0.41
C PRO A 6 -11.67 8.21 -0.44
N ARG A 7 -12.80 8.92 -0.41
CA ARG A 7 -12.76 10.39 -0.30
C ARG A 7 -12.08 10.78 1.01
N ASN A 8 -11.19 11.78 0.95
CA ASN A 8 -10.42 12.27 2.10
C ASN A 8 -9.45 11.23 2.72
N HIS A 9 -9.09 10.17 2.00
CA HIS A 9 -8.16 9.13 2.50
C HIS A 9 -6.85 9.69 3.07
N THR A 10 -6.28 10.71 2.44
CA THR A 10 -5.04 11.37 2.85
C THR A 10 -5.26 12.68 3.61
N ARG A 11 -6.50 13.02 3.99
CA ARG A 11 -6.83 14.26 4.70
C ARG A 11 -6.99 13.99 6.20
N GLY A 12 -6.00 14.40 6.99
CA GLY A 12 -6.01 14.32 8.45
C GLY A 12 -4.63 14.62 9.05
N GLY A 13 -4.56 14.80 10.37
CA GLY A 13 -3.28 14.72 11.11
C GLY A 13 -2.22 15.81 10.84
N GLY A 14 -2.58 16.94 10.23
CA GLY A 14 -1.62 18.04 9.99
C GLY A 14 -0.66 17.82 8.81
N ILE A 15 -0.91 16.82 7.96
CA ILE A 15 -0.08 16.56 6.78
C ILE A 15 -0.11 17.74 5.78
N SER A 16 1.06 18.11 5.24
CA SER A 16 1.16 19.21 4.28
C SER A 16 0.52 18.83 2.94
N ARG A 17 0.09 19.84 2.15
CA ARG A 17 -0.41 19.58 0.79
C ARG A 17 0.64 18.87 -0.08
N THR A 18 1.90 19.24 0.08
CA THR A 18 3.02 18.65 -0.67
C THR A 18 3.17 17.16 -0.35
N ASP A 19 3.10 16.79 0.93
CA ASP A 19 3.19 15.40 1.35
C ASP A 19 1.99 14.59 0.87
N ILE A 20 0.78 15.18 0.89
CA ILE A 20 -0.41 14.54 0.29
C ILE A 20 -0.15 14.21 -1.19
N TYR A 21 0.35 15.16 -1.97
CA TYR A 21 0.62 14.93 -3.39
C TYR A 21 1.70 13.88 -3.61
N LYS A 22 2.78 13.90 -2.81
CA LYS A 22 3.85 12.90 -2.86
C LYS A 22 3.36 11.49 -2.50
N SER A 23 2.55 11.38 -1.46
CA SER A 23 1.98 10.09 -1.04
C SER A 23 1.01 9.53 -2.08
N LEU A 24 0.19 10.39 -2.70
CA LEU A 24 -0.70 9.98 -3.79
C LEU A 24 0.05 9.62 -5.07
N SER A 25 1.07 10.39 -5.47
CA SER A 25 1.83 10.14 -6.70
C SER A 25 2.60 8.82 -6.68
N ASN A 26 3.01 8.36 -5.49
CA ASN A 26 3.73 7.11 -5.29
C ASN A 26 2.83 5.97 -4.82
N SER A 27 1.50 6.13 -4.91
CA SER A 27 0.54 5.12 -4.50
C SER A 27 0.02 4.29 -5.67
N PHE A 28 -0.49 3.11 -5.37
CA PHE A 28 -1.17 2.29 -6.36
C PHE A 28 -2.46 2.92 -6.87
N GLN A 29 -2.75 2.69 -8.15
CA GLN A 29 -4.12 2.79 -8.65
C GLN A 29 -4.90 1.58 -8.10
N VAL A 30 -5.84 1.84 -7.20
CA VAL A 30 -6.52 0.81 -6.39
C VAL A 30 -7.35 -0.15 -7.25
N ASP A 31 -7.98 0.32 -8.33
CA ASP A 31 -8.82 -0.52 -9.19
C ASP A 31 -8.00 -1.54 -9.99
N THR A 32 -6.84 -1.14 -10.50
CA THR A 32 -5.88 -2.01 -11.20
C THR A 32 -5.37 -3.10 -10.26
N VAL A 33 -4.95 -2.73 -9.05
CA VAL A 33 -4.50 -3.72 -8.05
C VAL A 33 -5.64 -4.64 -7.62
N ALA A 34 -6.85 -4.11 -7.44
CA ALA A 34 -8.03 -4.91 -7.12
C ALA A 34 -8.37 -5.92 -8.23
N TYR A 35 -8.20 -5.55 -9.50
CA TYR A 35 -8.39 -6.49 -10.62
C TYR A 35 -7.44 -7.68 -10.49
N HIS A 36 -6.15 -7.45 -10.25
CA HIS A 36 -5.17 -8.52 -10.07
C HIS A 36 -5.41 -9.36 -8.80
N PHE A 37 -5.86 -8.74 -7.70
CA PHE A 37 -6.15 -9.45 -6.46
C PHE A 37 -7.50 -10.17 -6.45
N SER A 38 -8.37 -9.93 -7.43
CA SER A 38 -9.73 -10.51 -7.47
C SER A 38 -9.73 -12.04 -7.37
N VAL A 39 -8.74 -12.71 -7.98
CA VAL A 39 -8.56 -14.16 -7.93
C VAL A 39 -8.37 -14.71 -6.52
N LEU A 40 -7.88 -13.89 -5.58
CA LEU A 40 -7.66 -14.29 -4.19
C LEU A 40 -8.96 -14.45 -3.41
N LYS A 41 -10.07 -13.87 -3.89
CA LYS A 41 -11.34 -13.86 -3.16
C LYS A 41 -11.88 -15.27 -2.91
N ASP A 42 -11.88 -16.09 -3.95
CA ASP A 42 -12.40 -17.45 -3.85
C ASP A 42 -11.35 -18.42 -3.24
N MET A 43 -10.06 -18.08 -3.34
CA MET A 43 -8.97 -18.85 -2.74
C MET A 43 -8.87 -18.67 -1.22
N PHE A 44 -9.23 -17.50 -0.70
CA PHE A 44 -9.13 -17.15 0.71
C PHE A 44 -10.47 -16.67 1.28
N PRO A 45 -11.52 -17.51 1.29
CA PRO A 45 -12.86 -17.12 1.74
C PRO A 45 -12.88 -16.68 3.20
N ASP A 46 -12.02 -17.27 4.03
CA ASP A 46 -11.90 -16.92 5.44
C ASP A 46 -11.04 -15.67 5.68
N GLY A 47 -10.38 -15.14 4.65
CA GLY A 47 -9.47 -14.00 4.74
C GLY A 47 -8.00 -14.36 4.81
N ILE A 48 -7.17 -13.32 4.65
CA ILE A 48 -5.74 -13.41 4.33
C ILE A 48 -4.85 -12.69 5.37
N ASN A 49 -3.64 -13.20 5.55
CA ASN A 49 -2.55 -12.50 6.23
C ASN A 49 -1.68 -11.82 5.17
N VAL A 50 -1.35 -10.55 5.37
CA VAL A 50 -0.65 -9.73 4.39
C VAL A 50 0.65 -9.21 4.98
N LEU A 51 1.74 -9.38 4.24
CA LEU A 51 2.98 -8.65 4.44
C LEU A 51 3.09 -7.63 3.30
N SER A 52 2.91 -6.35 3.63
CA SER A 52 2.88 -5.23 2.69
C SER A 52 4.17 -4.43 2.86
N LEU A 53 5.09 -4.59 1.91
CA LEU A 53 6.37 -3.87 1.92
C LEU A 53 6.24 -2.58 1.11
N LEU A 54 6.81 -1.48 1.62
CA LEU A 54 6.68 -0.16 1.01
C LEU A 54 5.21 0.22 0.81
N SER A 55 4.40 0.00 1.85
CA SER A 55 2.95 0.02 1.76
C SER A 55 2.36 1.41 1.43
N GLY A 56 3.13 2.49 1.65
CA GLY A 56 2.68 3.85 1.40
C GLY A 56 1.38 4.14 2.16
N ILE A 57 0.39 4.65 1.43
CA ILE A 57 -0.94 4.97 1.98
C ILE A 57 -1.93 3.78 1.96
N GLY A 58 -1.44 2.55 1.82
CA GLY A 58 -2.24 1.34 1.98
C GLY A 58 -3.07 0.95 0.75
N GLY A 59 -2.56 1.20 -0.47
CA GLY A 59 -3.31 0.95 -1.70
C GLY A 59 -3.73 -0.52 -1.89
N ALA A 60 -2.87 -1.45 -1.49
CA ALA A 60 -3.13 -2.89 -1.57
C ALA A 60 -4.19 -3.33 -0.55
N GLU A 61 -4.10 -2.83 0.67
CA GLU A 61 -5.03 -3.08 1.77
C GLU A 61 -6.43 -2.53 1.43
N VAL A 62 -6.49 -1.32 0.86
CA VAL A 62 -7.73 -0.72 0.35
C VAL A 62 -8.32 -1.56 -0.78
N ALA A 63 -7.50 -2.08 -1.71
CA ALA A 63 -7.96 -2.94 -2.79
C ALA A 63 -8.58 -4.25 -2.26
N LEU A 64 -7.89 -4.96 -1.35
CA LEU A 64 -8.38 -6.18 -0.71
C LEU A 64 -9.69 -5.92 0.07
N HIS A 65 -9.75 -4.80 0.80
CA HIS A 65 -10.97 -4.38 1.50
C HIS A 65 -12.14 -4.15 0.55
N ARG A 66 -11.90 -3.48 -0.60
CA ARG A 66 -12.93 -3.23 -1.62
C ARG A 66 -13.45 -4.53 -2.24
N LEU A 67 -12.58 -5.53 -2.43
CA LEU A 67 -12.94 -6.88 -2.89
C LEU A 67 -13.72 -7.70 -1.86
N LYS A 68 -13.85 -7.22 -0.62
CA LYS A 68 -14.45 -7.92 0.52
C LYS A 68 -13.67 -9.16 0.95
N ILE A 69 -12.36 -9.15 0.75
CA ILE A 69 -11.46 -10.18 1.29
C ILE A 69 -11.11 -9.79 2.72
N PRO A 70 -11.43 -10.60 3.74
CA PRO A 70 -11.16 -10.24 5.12
C PRO A 70 -9.65 -10.14 5.41
N LEU A 71 -9.22 -9.04 6.03
CA LEU A 71 -7.83 -8.84 6.46
C LEU A 71 -7.66 -9.37 7.89
N LYS A 72 -6.88 -10.45 8.04
CA LYS A 72 -6.63 -11.11 9.34
C LYS A 72 -5.44 -10.51 10.08
N ASN A 73 -4.28 -10.48 9.46
CA ASN A 73 -3.09 -9.87 10.04
C ASN A 73 -2.40 -9.11 8.93
N VAL A 74 -2.21 -7.82 9.11
CA VAL A 74 -1.49 -6.98 8.15
C VAL A 74 -0.24 -6.47 8.82
N VAL A 75 0.92 -6.90 8.32
CA VAL A 75 2.21 -6.31 8.66
C VAL A 75 2.56 -5.35 7.52
N SER A 76 2.57 -4.07 7.84
CA SER A 76 2.72 -2.97 6.88
C SER A 76 4.04 -2.25 7.15
N VAL A 77 4.97 -2.30 6.21
CA VAL A 77 6.31 -1.73 6.33
C VAL A 77 6.38 -0.44 5.52
N GLU A 78 6.52 0.69 6.20
CA GLU A 78 6.48 2.01 5.59
C GLU A 78 7.35 2.99 6.37
N ILE A 79 8.22 3.71 5.66
CA ILE A 79 9.19 4.62 6.25
C ILE A 79 8.56 5.92 6.74
N SER A 80 7.57 6.46 6.02
CA SER A 80 6.92 7.71 6.37
C SER A 80 5.89 7.50 7.46
N GLU A 81 6.08 8.17 8.60
CA GLU A 81 5.11 8.17 9.70
C GLU A 81 3.73 8.68 9.27
N ALA A 82 3.70 9.74 8.46
CA ALA A 82 2.45 10.29 7.94
C ALA A 82 1.67 9.26 7.10
N ASN A 83 2.36 8.44 6.31
CA ASN A 83 1.72 7.36 5.55
C ASN A 83 1.19 6.26 6.49
N ARG A 84 1.95 5.88 7.51
CA ARG A 84 1.50 4.92 8.53
C ARG A 84 0.24 5.42 9.25
N ASP A 85 0.19 6.71 9.60
CA ASP A 85 -0.96 7.30 10.27
C ASP A 85 -2.19 7.37 9.36
N ILE A 86 -2.01 7.58 8.05
CA ILE A 86 -3.09 7.47 7.06
C ILE A 86 -3.67 6.05 7.05
N VAL A 87 -2.81 5.03 6.98
CA VAL A 87 -3.25 3.62 6.98
C VAL A 87 -3.94 3.25 8.29
N ARG A 88 -3.39 3.68 9.44
CA ARG A 88 -3.99 3.47 10.76
C ARG A 88 -5.38 4.13 10.85
N SER A 89 -5.49 5.38 10.43
CA SER A 89 -6.77 6.11 10.41
C SER A 89 -7.81 5.38 9.54
N TRP A 90 -7.41 4.92 8.36
CA TRP A 90 -8.28 4.14 7.48
C TRP A 90 -8.70 2.79 8.10
N TRP A 91 -7.78 2.10 8.77
CA TRP A 91 -8.03 0.82 9.44
C TRP A 91 -9.13 0.96 10.51
N GLU A 92 -9.04 2.01 11.32
CA GLU A 92 -10.01 2.34 12.37
C GLU A 92 -11.35 2.77 11.77
N GLN A 93 -11.34 3.68 10.77
CA GLN A 93 -12.55 4.18 10.11
C GLN A 93 -13.35 3.08 9.42
N THR A 94 -12.66 2.10 8.83
CA THR A 94 -13.31 0.91 8.21
C THR A 94 -13.65 -0.18 9.21
N LYS A 95 -13.40 0.05 10.51
CA LYS A 95 -13.71 -0.87 11.63
C LYS A 95 -13.12 -2.26 11.42
N GLN A 96 -11.89 -2.34 10.90
CA GLN A 96 -11.19 -3.62 10.81
C GLN A 96 -11.03 -4.20 12.23
N LYS A 97 -11.40 -5.47 12.39
CA LYS A 97 -11.47 -6.12 13.72
C LYS A 97 -10.18 -6.83 14.14
N ARG A 98 -9.22 -6.93 13.22
CA ARG A 98 -8.03 -7.75 13.40
C ARG A 98 -6.78 -6.88 13.46
N ASN A 99 -5.61 -7.48 13.26
CA ASN A 99 -4.35 -6.86 13.62
C ASN A 99 -3.75 -6.08 12.44
N LEU A 100 -3.36 -4.82 12.71
CA LEU A 100 -2.49 -4.02 11.88
C LEU A 100 -1.22 -3.73 12.67
N ILE A 101 -0.08 -4.16 12.14
CA ILE A 101 1.25 -3.95 12.71
C ILE A 101 2.03 -3.11 11.73
N HIS A 102 2.54 -1.97 12.20
CA HIS A 102 3.42 -1.14 11.41
C HIS A 102 4.87 -1.35 11.78
N LEU A 103 5.72 -1.49 10.76
CA LEU A 103 7.16 -1.44 10.90
C LEU A 103 7.67 -0.21 10.15
N SER A 104 8.56 0.55 10.79
CA SER A 104 9.10 1.79 10.22
C SER A 104 10.18 1.55 9.18
N ASP A 105 10.81 0.38 9.20
CA ASP A 105 11.88 0.05 8.28
C ASP A 105 11.83 -1.43 7.93
N VAL A 106 12.09 -1.72 6.67
CA VAL A 106 12.16 -3.08 6.17
C VAL A 106 13.37 -3.85 6.69
N GLU A 107 14.43 -3.15 7.12
CA GLU A 107 15.57 -3.76 7.81
C GLU A 107 15.17 -4.43 9.13
N THR A 108 14.05 -4.03 9.73
CA THR A 108 13.51 -4.66 10.95
C THR A 108 12.90 -6.03 10.71
N VAL A 109 12.69 -6.43 9.45
CA VAL A 109 12.17 -7.75 9.09
C VAL A 109 13.35 -8.70 8.86
N THR A 110 13.69 -9.48 9.88
CA THR A 110 14.93 -10.28 9.98
C THR A 110 15.22 -11.21 8.79
N PRO A 111 14.26 -11.98 8.23
CA PRO A 111 14.52 -12.80 7.04
C PRO A 111 14.65 -11.99 5.74
N LEU A 112 14.04 -10.80 5.66
CA LEU A 112 14.04 -9.98 4.46
C LEU A 112 15.33 -9.19 4.29
N ARG A 113 16.14 -8.99 5.34
CA ARG A 113 17.41 -8.25 5.24
C ARG A 113 18.32 -8.74 4.10
N ASN A 114 18.32 -10.04 3.82
CA ASN A 114 19.11 -10.64 2.74
C ASN A 114 18.41 -10.59 1.36
N ILE A 115 17.07 -10.54 1.34
CA ILE A 115 16.26 -10.42 0.11
C ILE A 115 16.14 -8.95 -0.32
N LEU A 116 16.30 -8.01 0.62
CA LEU A 116 16.18 -6.58 0.39
C LEU A 116 17.10 -6.06 -0.71
N ALA A 117 18.34 -6.53 -0.78
CA ALA A 117 19.24 -6.14 -1.86
C ALA A 117 18.65 -6.49 -3.24
N LEU A 118 17.98 -7.64 -3.37
CA LEU A 118 17.33 -8.09 -4.60
C LEU A 118 16.00 -7.37 -4.86
N LEU A 119 15.17 -7.18 -3.83
CA LEU A 119 13.89 -6.48 -3.95
C LEU A 119 14.06 -4.99 -4.26
N VAL A 120 15.04 -4.31 -3.66
CA VAL A 120 15.37 -2.91 -3.97
C VAL A 120 15.84 -2.78 -5.42
N VAL A 121 16.61 -3.74 -5.93
CA VAL A 121 16.97 -3.79 -7.35
C VAL A 121 15.74 -4.01 -8.22
N LEU A 122 14.84 -4.93 -7.85
CA LEU A 122 13.62 -5.21 -8.62
C LEU A 122 12.64 -4.03 -8.63
N ILE A 123 12.47 -3.35 -7.49
CA ILE A 123 11.64 -2.16 -7.34
C ILE A 123 12.27 -0.98 -8.07
N SER A 124 13.59 -0.79 -8.01
CA SER A 124 14.28 0.26 -8.79
C SER A 124 14.09 0.04 -10.29
N LEU A 125 14.19 -1.21 -10.77
CA LEU A 125 13.91 -1.57 -12.15
C LEU A 125 12.44 -1.33 -12.53
N LEU A 126 11.49 -1.62 -11.63
CA LEU A 126 10.06 -1.34 -11.84
C LEU A 126 9.75 0.17 -11.86
N VAL A 127 10.43 0.96 -11.02
CA VAL A 127 10.31 2.42 -10.97
C VAL A 127 10.93 3.05 -12.22
N GLU A 128 12.10 2.57 -12.67
CA GLU A 128 12.69 2.99 -13.95
C GLU A 128 11.78 2.60 -15.12
N ALA A 129 11.23 1.39 -15.13
CA ALA A 129 10.29 0.97 -16.16
C ALA A 129 9.04 1.87 -16.19
N HIS A 130 8.47 2.20 -15.02
CA HIS A 130 7.36 3.16 -14.93
C HIS A 130 7.74 4.56 -15.40
N ALA A 131 8.92 5.06 -15.02
CA ALA A 131 9.40 6.38 -15.43
C ALA A 131 9.65 6.46 -16.95
N ILE A 132 10.16 5.38 -17.55
CA ILE A 132 10.34 5.25 -19.01
C ILE A 132 8.97 5.26 -19.71
N ILE A 133 8.00 4.50 -19.20
CA ILE A 133 6.64 4.47 -19.76
C ILE A 133 5.98 5.85 -19.64
N LEU A 134 6.13 6.55 -18.51
CA LEU A 134 5.57 7.88 -18.34
C LEU A 134 6.17 8.87 -19.36
N ARG A 135 7.49 8.88 -19.53
CA ARG A 135 8.19 9.73 -20.51
C ARG A 135 7.78 9.44 -21.95
N ALA A 136 7.50 8.18 -22.27
CA ALA A 136 7.03 7.79 -23.60
C ALA A 136 5.61 8.28 -23.91
N VAL A 137 4.78 8.51 -22.88
CA VAL A 137 3.38 8.93 -23.02
C VAL A 137 3.22 10.46 -22.94
N THR A 138 4.13 11.17 -22.27
CA THR A 138 4.06 12.62 -22.04
C THR A 138 4.99 13.44 -22.94
N GLY A 139 5.23 13.01 -24.18
CA GLY A 139 6.13 13.67 -25.14
C GLY A 139 6.08 15.19 -25.13
#